data_AF-A0A932L5V9-F1
#
_entry.id   AF-A0A932L5V9-F1
#
_cell.length_a   1.000
_cell.length_b   1.000
_cell.length_c   1.000
_cell.angle_alpha   90.00
_cell.angle_beta   90.00
_cell.angle_gamma   90.00
#
_symmetry.space_group_name_H-M   'P 1'
#
loop_
_entity.id
_entity.type
_entity.pdbx_description
1 polymer ?
#
loop_
_entity_poly.entity_id
_entity_poly.type
_entity_poly.pdbx_seq_one_letter_code
_entity_poly.pdbx_strand_id
1 'polypeptide(L)'
;MDDLDELRAENEALKAEVEELRQELEELQADADMDSCHIAGLTAQIKALIAEGDACPNKDSHPLLVRQEYTHARTGEKVTKTRAFPLYREAFDAEAERLGIAHPEKVRG
;
A
#
# COMPACT_ATOMS: atom_id res chain seq x y z
N MET A 1 24.62 -25.11 40.90
CA MET A 1 23.43 -24.26 40.70
C MET A 1 22.28 -25.24 40.69
N ASP A 2 21.23 -25.01 41.47
CA ASP A 2 20.12 -25.96 41.55
C ASP A 2 19.20 -25.73 40.34
N ASP A 3 18.55 -26.78 39.80
CA ASP A 3 17.67 -26.66 38.61
C ASP A 3 16.59 -25.59 38.79
N LEU A 4 16.19 -25.33 40.04
CA LEU A 4 15.23 -24.32 40.41
C LEU A 4 15.74 -22.89 40.21
N ASP A 5 17.05 -22.66 40.37
CA ASP A 5 17.69 -21.36 40.13
C ASP A 5 17.84 -21.09 38.63
N GLU A 6 18.15 -22.11 37.84
CA GLU A 6 18.22 -22.03 36.38
C GLU A 6 16.85 -21.72 35.78
N LEU A 7 15.81 -22.44 36.22
CA LEU A 7 14.42 -22.18 35.79
C LEU A 7 13.93 -20.78 36.19
N ARG A 8 14.36 -20.25 37.35
CA ARG A 8 14.03 -18.88 37.74
C ARG A 8 14.69 -17.85 36.84
N ALA A 9 15.98 -18.03 36.55
CA ALA A 9 16.72 -17.16 35.65
C ALA A 9 16.12 -17.15 34.23
N GLU A 10 15.77 -18.33 33.71
CA GLU A 10 15.09 -18.46 32.41
C GLU A 10 13.71 -17.79 32.44
N ASN A 11 12.93 -17.97 33.51
CA ASN A 11 11.63 -17.32 33.64
C ASN A 11 11.72 -15.79 33.69
N GLU A 12 12.75 -15.25 34.34
CA GLU A 12 13.02 -13.81 34.36
C GLU A 12 13.44 -13.30 32.98
N ALA A 13 14.28 -14.04 32.26
CA ALA A 13 14.67 -13.70 30.89
C ALA A 13 13.47 -13.69 29.93
N LEU A 14 12.63 -14.72 29.98
CA LEU A 14 11.42 -14.80 29.16
C LEU A 14 10.42 -13.68 29.48
N LYS A 15 10.31 -13.27 30.75
CA LYS A 15 9.47 -12.12 31.12
C LYS A 15 9.99 -10.82 30.53
N ALA A 16 11.31 -10.63 30.50
CA ALA A 16 11.93 -9.46 29.89
C ALA A 16 11.68 -9.44 28.37
N GLU A 17 11.88 -10.57 27.69
CA GLU A 17 11.62 -10.70 26.24
C GLU A 17 10.14 -10.45 25.89
N VAL A 18 9.20 -10.97 26.70
CA VAL A 18 7.78 -10.70 26.51
C VAL A 18 7.44 -9.22 26.64
N GLU A 19 8.11 -8.51 27.55
CA GLU A 19 7.88 -7.08 27.73
C GLU A 19 8.46 -6.26 26.57
N GLU A 20 9.64 -6.63 26.07
CA GLU A 20 10.24 -6.03 24.87
C GLU A 20 9.36 -6.21 23.64
N LEU A 21 8.88 -7.44 23.39
CA LEU A 21 7.98 -7.73 22.26
C LEU A 21 6.64 -6.99 22.37
N ARG A 22 6.15 -6.73 23.58
CA ARG A 22 4.93 -5.92 23.78
C ARG A 22 5.16 -4.46 23.40
N GLN A 23 6.32 -3.90 23.73
CA GLN A 23 6.68 -2.54 23.36
C GLN A 23 6.83 -2.42 21.84
N GLU A 24 7.51 -3.38 21.20
CA GLU A 24 7.63 -3.41 19.73
C GLU A 24 6.25 -3.50 19.05
N LEU A 25 5.34 -4.32 19.59
CA LEU A 25 3.97 -4.40 19.08
C LEU A 25 3.20 -3.08 19.21
N GLU A 26 3.38 -2.35 20.31
CA GLU A 26 2.74 -1.05 20.52
C GLU A 26 3.26 -0.01 19.52
N GLU A 27 4.57 0.01 19.27
CA GLU A 27 5.19 0.89 18.28
C GLU A 27 4.70 0.57 16.86
N LEU A 28 4.69 -0.70 16.47
CA LEU A 28 4.17 -1.13 15.16
C LEU A 28 2.69 -0.82 14.98
N GLN A 29 1.89 -0.91 16.05
CA GLN A 29 0.49 -0.50 16.00
C GLN A 29 0.33 1.01 15.80
N ALA A 30 1.15 1.82 16.48
CA ALA A 30 1.13 3.27 16.30
C ALA A 30 1.51 3.67 14.87
N ASP A 31 2.51 3.01 14.27
CA ASP A 31 2.89 3.22 12.88
C ASP A 31 1.76 2.83 11.92
N ALA A 32 1.10 1.68 12.14
CA ALA A 32 -0.03 1.24 11.34
C ALA A 32 -1.23 2.20 11.42
N ASP A 33 -1.49 2.80 12.58
CA ASP A 33 -2.54 3.80 12.77
C ASP A 33 -2.23 5.10 12.02
N MET A 34 -0.97 5.54 12.04
CA MET A 34 -0.52 6.71 11.26
C MET A 34 -0.65 6.47 9.75
N ASP A 35 -0.22 5.31 9.26
CA ASP A 35 -0.37 4.92 7.86
C ASP A 35 -1.85 4.85 7.44
N SER A 36 -2.72 4.35 8.32
CA SER A 36 -4.17 4.34 8.10
C SER A 36 -4.74 5.75 7.92
N CYS A 37 -4.27 6.71 8.73
CA CYS A 37 -4.65 8.12 8.58
C CYS A 37 -4.18 8.73 7.26
N HIS A 38 -2.93 8.44 6.85
CA HIS A 38 -2.40 8.87 5.56
C HIS A 38 -3.20 8.30 4.38
N ILE A 39 -3.53 7.00 4.43
CA ILE A 39 -4.36 6.32 3.42
C ILE A 39 -5.74 6.97 3.33
N ALA A 40 -6.36 7.30 4.46
CA ALA A 40 -7.65 7.99 4.49
C ALA A 40 -7.57 9.37 3.81
N GLY A 41 -6.52 10.14 4.10
CA GLY A 41 -6.27 11.45 3.49
C GLY A 41 -6.05 11.37 1.98
N LEU A 42 -5.21 10.43 1.51
CA LEU A 42 -4.99 10.19 0.07
C LEU A 42 -6.27 9.71 -0.62
N THR A 43 -7.05 8.85 0.03
CA THR A 43 -8.35 8.39 -0.49
C THR A 43 -9.32 9.55 -0.68
N ALA A 44 -9.39 10.49 0.25
CA ALA A 44 -10.23 11.68 0.13
C ALA A 44 -9.78 12.57 -1.04
N GLN A 45 -8.47 12.79 -1.20
CA GLN A 45 -7.91 13.55 -2.32
C GLN A 45 -8.21 12.89 -3.68
N ILE A 46 -8.05 11.57 -3.80
CA ILE A 46 -8.39 10.82 -5.02
C ILE A 46 -9.87 10.99 -5.36
N LYS A 47 -10.77 10.88 -4.38
CA LYS A 47 -12.21 11.09 -4.59
C LYS A 47 -12.52 12.50 -5.09
N ALA A 48 -11.85 13.51 -4.55
CA ALA A 48 -12.00 14.89 -5.02
C ALA A 48 -11.53 15.05 -6.47
N LEU A 49 -10.36 14.52 -6.82
CA LEU A 49 -9.83 14.57 -8.19
C LEU A 49 -10.73 13.84 -9.20
N ILE A 50 -11.31 12.69 -8.80
CA ILE A 50 -12.29 11.98 -9.63
C ILE A 50 -13.51 12.87 -9.87
N ALA A 51 -14.06 13.49 -8.81
CA ALA A 51 -15.21 14.38 -8.94
C ALA A 51 -14.92 15.60 -9.83
N GLU A 52 -13.73 16.22 -9.69
CA GLU A 52 -13.28 17.30 -10.56
C GLU A 52 -13.15 16.84 -12.02
N GLY A 53 -12.56 15.66 -12.24
CA GLY A 53 -12.46 15.07 -13.57
C GLY A 53 -13.81 14.74 -14.20
N ASP A 54 -14.78 14.29 -13.40
CA ASP A 54 -16.14 14.02 -13.84
C ASP A 54 -16.90 15.30 -14.20
N ALA A 55 -16.68 16.37 -13.43
CA ALA A 55 -17.22 17.70 -13.67
C ALA A 55 -16.54 18.43 -14.83
N CYS A 56 -15.44 17.90 -15.39
CA CYS A 56 -14.75 18.50 -16.53
C CYS A 56 -15.71 18.57 -17.74
N PRO A 57 -16.04 19.77 -18.24
CA PRO A 57 -17.06 19.94 -19.28
C PRO A 57 -16.61 19.41 -20.65
N ASN A 58 -15.30 19.32 -20.88
CA ASN A 58 -14.73 18.79 -22.12
C ASN A 58 -13.56 17.84 -21.81
N LYS A 59 -13.88 16.58 -21.56
CA LYS A 59 -12.91 15.51 -21.24
C LYS A 59 -11.89 15.28 -22.35
N ASP A 60 -12.28 15.50 -23.61
CA ASP A 60 -11.43 15.30 -24.79
C ASP A 60 -10.35 16.39 -24.91
N SER A 61 -10.58 17.56 -24.33
CA SER A 61 -9.58 18.64 -24.24
C SER A 61 -8.63 18.49 -23.05
N HIS A 62 -8.97 17.64 -22.07
CA HIS A 62 -8.19 17.51 -20.85
C HIS A 62 -7.03 16.51 -21.06
N PRO A 63 -5.77 16.89 -20.84
CA PRO A 63 -4.59 16.12 -21.25
C PRO A 63 -4.54 14.69 -20.67
N LEU A 64 -5.16 14.48 -19.51
CA LEU A 64 -5.15 13.21 -18.79
C LEU A 64 -6.47 12.42 -18.86
N LEU A 65 -7.60 13.04 -19.22
CA LEU A 65 -8.92 12.38 -19.15
C LEU A 65 -9.37 11.84 -20.51
N VAL A 66 -8.69 12.22 -21.60
CA VAL A 66 -8.92 11.64 -22.93
C VAL A 66 -8.83 10.12 -22.85
N ARG A 67 -9.80 9.43 -23.44
CA ARG A 67 -9.81 7.97 -23.51
C ARG A 67 -9.01 7.50 -24.72
N GLN A 68 -8.13 6.53 -24.50
CA GLN A 68 -7.37 5.87 -25.57
C GLN A 68 -7.33 4.36 -25.36
N GLU A 69 -7.09 3.63 -26.44
CA GLU A 69 -6.95 2.18 -26.40
C GLU A 69 -5.55 1.78 -25.95
N TYR A 70 -5.50 0.81 -25.05
CA TYR A 70 -4.29 0.14 -24.59
C TYR A 70 -4.43 -1.36 -24.81
N THR A 71 -3.30 -2.06 -24.86
CA THR A 71 -3.28 -3.53 -24.90
C THR A 71 -2.96 -4.03 -23.50
N HIS A 72 -3.81 -4.87 -22.93
CA HIS A 72 -3.60 -5.44 -21.62
C HIS A 72 -2.39 -6.39 -21.65
N ALA A 73 -1.37 -6.14 -20.84
CA ALA A 73 -0.11 -6.88 -20.89
C ALA A 73 -0.27 -8.40 -20.67
N ARG A 74 -1.20 -8.82 -19.81
CA ARG A 74 -1.48 -10.24 -19.50
C ARG A 74 -2.39 -10.95 -20.51
N THR A 75 -3.50 -10.35 -20.92
CA THR A 75 -4.54 -11.01 -21.73
C THR A 75 -4.42 -10.71 -23.22
N GLY A 76 -3.67 -9.67 -23.60
CA GLY A 76 -3.59 -9.19 -24.98
C GLY A 76 -4.83 -8.44 -25.46
N GLU A 77 -5.87 -8.31 -24.62
CA GLU A 77 -7.12 -7.66 -24.99
C GLU A 77 -6.95 -6.14 -25.11
N LYS A 78 -7.75 -5.55 -26.00
CA LYS A 78 -7.85 -4.09 -26.10
C LYS A 78 -8.74 -3.57 -24.98
N VAL A 79 -8.23 -2.59 -24.24
CA VAL A 79 -8.94 -1.93 -23.15
C VAL A 79 -8.89 -0.42 -23.35
N THR A 80 -10.03 0.25 -23.19
CA THR A 80 -10.10 1.71 -23.26
C THR A 80 -9.92 2.31 -21.87
N LYS A 81 -8.82 3.05 -21.66
CA LYS A 81 -8.51 3.75 -20.40
C LYS A 81 -8.22 5.22 -20.66
N THR A 82 -8.16 6.03 -19.62
CA THR A 82 -7.75 7.44 -19.73
C THR A 82 -6.25 7.55 -19.98
N ARG A 83 -5.79 8.66 -20.57
CA ARG A 83 -4.36 8.96 -20.78
C ARG A 83 -3.53 8.94 -19.51
N ALA A 84 -4.17 9.11 -18.34
CA ALA A 84 -3.54 8.97 -17.03
C ALA A 84 -3.10 7.52 -16.69
N PHE A 85 -3.63 6.50 -17.38
CA PHE A 85 -3.39 5.10 -17.03
C PHE A 85 -1.91 4.69 -16.88
N PRO A 86 -0.98 5.08 -17.78
CA PRO A 86 0.44 4.76 -17.63
C PRO A 86 1.06 5.40 -16.39
N LEU A 87 0.66 6.63 -16.03
CA LEU A 87 1.15 7.33 -14.84
C LEU A 87 0.72 6.59 -13.57
N TYR A 88 -0.54 6.14 -13.51
CA TYR A 88 -1.00 5.30 -12.41
C TYR A 88 -0.24 3.97 -12.34
N ARG A 89 0.11 3.38 -13.50
CA ARG A 89 0.85 2.12 -13.52
C ARG A 89 2.30 2.30 -13.06
N GLU A 90 2.98 3.33 -13.54
CA GLU A 90 4.33 3.68 -13.13
C GLU A 90 4.42 3.94 -11.61
N ALA A 91 3.51 4.75 -11.07
CA ALA A 91 3.46 5.02 -9.65
C ALA A 91 3.21 3.75 -8.81
N PHE A 92 2.33 2.88 -9.28
CA PHE A 92 2.06 1.59 -8.63
C PHE A 92 3.27 0.66 -8.67
N ASP A 93 3.96 0.57 -9.81
CA ASP A 93 5.14 -0.29 -9.97
C ASP A 93 6.31 0.20 -9.11
N ALA A 94 6.55 1.51 -9.06
CA ALA A 94 7.58 2.11 -8.21
C ALA A 94 7.32 1.82 -6.72
N GLU A 95 6.06 1.89 -6.29
CA GLU A 95 5.68 1.58 -4.91
C GLU A 95 5.81 0.08 -4.60
N ALA A 96 5.40 -0.79 -5.52
CA ALA A 96 5.58 -2.22 -5.39
C ALA A 96 7.07 -2.59 -5.25
N GLU A 97 7.94 -1.97 -6.06
CA GLU A 97 9.39 -2.14 -5.98
C GLU A 97 9.94 -1.66 -4.62
N ARG A 98 9.52 -0.49 -4.14
CA ARG A 98 9.89 0.05 -2.82
C ARG A 98 9.54 -0.92 -1.68
N LEU A 99 8.42 -1.63 -1.82
CA LEU A 99 7.95 -2.62 -0.86
C LEU A 99 8.51 -4.04 -1.11
N GLY A 100 9.39 -4.22 -2.09
CA GLY A 100 10.00 -5.53 -2.40
C GLY A 100 9.08 -6.52 -3.13
N ILE A 101 7.98 -6.03 -3.72
CA ILE A 101 7.02 -6.84 -4.46
C ILE A 101 7.43 -6.88 -5.94
N ALA A 102 8.19 -7.93 -6.32
CA ALA A 102 8.78 -8.03 -7.68
C ALA A 102 7.76 -8.23 -8.82
N HIS A 103 6.56 -8.75 -8.53
CA HIS A 103 5.53 -9.04 -9.53
C HIS A 103 4.13 -8.73 -9.00
N PRO A 104 3.80 -7.45 -8.77
CA PRO A 104 2.53 -7.09 -8.12
C PRO A 104 1.30 -7.50 -8.95
N GLU A 105 1.43 -7.62 -10.26
CA GLU A 105 0.40 -8.15 -11.16
C GLU A 105 0.09 -9.64 -11.00
N LYS A 106 0.98 -10.44 -10.39
CA LYS A 106 0.74 -11.87 -10.10
C LYS A 106 -0.02 -12.08 -8.79
N VAL A 107 -0.03 -11.08 -7.92
CA VAL A 107 -0.71 -11.10 -6.61
C VAL A 107 -2.16 -10.61 -6.75
N ARG A 108 -2.50 -9.94 -7.84
CA ARG A 108 -3.85 -9.47 -8.16
C ARG A 108 -4.65 -10.54 -8.90
N GLY A 109 -5.67 -11.09 -8.24
CA GLY A 109 -6.74 -11.87 -8.88
C GLY A 109 -7.64 -10.98 -9.74
#